data_AF-A0A286Y632-F1
#
_entry.id   AF-A0A286Y632-F1
#
_cell.length_a   1.000
_cell.length_b   1.000
_cell.length_c   1.000
_cell.angle_alpha   90.00
_cell.angle_beta   90.00
_cell.angle_gamma   90.00
#
_symmetry.space_group_name_H-M   'P 1'
#
loop_
_entity.id
_entity.type
_entity.pdbx_description
1 polymer ?
#
loop_
_entity_poly.entity_id
_entity_poly.type
_entity_poly.pdbx_seq_one_letter_code
_entity_poly.pdbx_strand_id
1 'polypeptide(L)'
;MESKPCESNTEDLLSSSGITPNGGSSSPFFVSSIRGTVIESTASTGTLTQIPIFPKYEVELDSSRKITAYPGKEHIQRVLEEYSHQVKDLQRRLNESNELHEKQKFYLRQSVIDLQTKLQEMQMERDAMADIRRRESQSQEDLRNQLQNTVHELEAAKCLKEDMLKDSSTQIEQLRKVMLSHEGVLQEIRTILVDFEEASGKKIQEQDNMSTMPFRSLGTAISKILRELDTEISYLKGRIFPVEDQLETLKTESQNKIELLLQQHQDRIEQLISEHEVEITGLTDKASSARSQANSIQSQLEIIQEQARNQNSMYMRQLSDLESTVSQLRSELREAKRMYEDKNLPEFPFSNLDQ
;
A
#
# COMPACT_ATOMS: atom_id res chain seq x y z
N MET A 1 -16.51 -30.03 14.33
CA MET A 1 -15.83 -31.14 13.66
C MET A 1 -15.12 -30.50 12.48
N GLU A 2 -13.79 -30.47 12.36
CA GLU A 2 -12.69 -31.22 13.01
C GLU A 2 -11.71 -30.20 13.68
N SER A 3 -11.39 -30.30 14.97
CA SER A 3 -10.31 -31.10 15.62
C SER A 3 -8.88 -30.72 15.22
N LYS A 4 -8.19 -30.01 16.14
CA LYS A 4 -6.72 -29.88 16.25
C LYS A 4 -6.05 -31.27 16.43
N PRO A 5 -4.71 -31.34 16.36
CA PRO A 5 -3.96 -31.31 17.62
C PRO A 5 -2.91 -30.19 17.70
N CYS A 6 -2.71 -29.67 18.92
CA CYS A 6 -1.46 -29.02 19.33
C CYS A 6 -0.66 -30.03 20.15
N GLU A 7 0.63 -30.14 19.90
CA GLU A 7 1.64 -30.62 20.85
C GLU A 7 2.97 -29.89 20.56
N SER A 8 3.96 -29.82 21.45
CA SER A 8 3.97 -29.18 22.78
C SER A 8 5.34 -29.41 23.42
N ASN A 9 5.95 -28.34 23.97
CA ASN A 9 7.09 -28.39 24.91
C ASN A 9 8.40 -28.95 24.29
N THR A 10 9.60 -28.78 24.88
CA THR A 10 9.94 -28.37 26.25
C THR A 10 11.23 -27.52 26.26
N GLU A 11 11.46 -26.86 27.40
CA GLU A 11 12.62 -26.06 27.76
C GLU A 11 13.93 -26.88 27.74
N ASP A 12 15.09 -26.24 27.48
CA ASP A 12 16.09 -26.06 28.54
C ASP A 12 17.31 -25.17 28.17
N LEU A 13 17.56 -24.21 29.05
CA LEU A 13 18.85 -23.84 29.66
C LEU A 13 20.12 -23.55 28.81
N LEU A 14 20.45 -22.24 28.80
CA LEU A 14 21.71 -21.65 29.30
C LEU A 14 23.09 -21.97 28.65
N SER A 15 23.78 -20.87 28.33
CA SER A 15 25.27 -20.70 28.27
C SER A 15 25.97 -21.37 27.06
N SER A 16 27.16 -20.93 26.61
CA SER A 16 28.18 -20.06 27.24
C SER A 16 29.08 -19.36 26.19
N SER A 17 29.37 -18.08 26.40
CA SER A 17 30.67 -17.41 26.10
C SER A 17 30.58 -15.93 26.52
N GLY A 18 31.12 -15.47 27.65
CA GLY A 18 31.77 -16.21 28.73
C GLY A 18 33.21 -15.78 28.98
N ILE A 19 33.39 -14.92 30.01
CA ILE A 19 34.51 -14.90 30.98
C ILE A 19 35.94 -14.76 30.36
N THR A 20 36.71 -13.72 30.68
CA THR A 20 37.32 -13.63 32.02
C THR A 20 37.79 -12.23 32.47
N PRO A 21 37.91 -12.02 33.80
CA PRO A 21 38.36 -10.78 34.41
C PRO A 21 39.84 -10.79 34.80
N ASN A 22 40.41 -9.59 35.01
CA ASN A 22 41.37 -9.29 36.08
C ASN A 22 41.48 -7.77 36.21
N GLY A 23 41.79 -7.16 37.36
CA GLY A 23 42.28 -7.78 38.59
C GLY A 23 43.69 -7.31 38.91
N GLY A 24 43.82 -6.04 39.34
CA GLY A 24 45.00 -5.47 40.01
C GLY A 24 46.27 -5.26 39.17
N SER A 25 46.87 -4.07 39.28
CA SER A 25 48.10 -3.89 40.06
C SER A 25 48.56 -2.42 40.08
N SER A 26 49.26 -2.05 41.16
CA SER A 26 50.38 -1.09 41.25
C SER A 26 50.71 -0.21 40.02
N SER A 27 50.99 1.09 40.12
CA SER A 27 51.62 1.81 41.24
C SER A 27 51.49 3.34 41.10
N PRO A 28 51.71 4.12 42.18
CA PRO A 28 51.68 5.57 42.15
C PRO A 28 53.10 6.16 42.02
N PHE A 29 53.36 7.01 41.02
CA PHE A 29 54.56 7.86 40.99
C PHE A 29 54.17 9.31 40.62
N PHE A 30 54.26 10.26 41.57
CA PHE A 30 55.43 11.14 41.88
C PHE A 30 55.61 12.21 40.78
N VAL A 31 55.79 13.53 40.99
CA VAL A 31 56.37 14.39 42.05
C VAL A 31 55.56 15.72 42.06
N SER A 32 55.36 16.56 43.09
CA SER A 32 55.85 16.75 44.49
C SER A 32 54.64 17.14 45.38
N SER A 33 54.66 17.36 46.70
CA SER A 33 55.65 17.61 47.77
C SER A 33 56.35 18.98 47.80
N ILE A 34 55.67 19.98 48.38
CA ILE A 34 56.32 21.04 49.19
C ILE A 34 55.76 20.97 50.61
N ARG A 35 56.61 21.28 51.58
CA ARG A 35 56.57 20.83 52.97
C ARG A 35 56.60 22.03 53.92
N GLY A 36 55.79 21.99 54.98
CA GLY A 36 55.83 22.95 56.09
C GLY A 36 55.06 24.26 55.82
N THR A 37 54.55 24.95 56.84
CA THR A 37 54.94 24.85 58.26
C THR A 37 53.74 25.06 59.19
N VAL A 38 53.40 24.03 59.97
CA VAL A 38 52.69 24.21 61.25
C VAL A 38 53.77 24.50 62.29
N ILE A 39 53.71 25.67 62.92
CA ILE A 39 54.61 26.01 64.03
C ILE A 39 53.96 25.54 65.33
N GLU A 40 54.13 24.26 65.63
CA GLU A 40 54.00 23.75 67.00
C GLU A 40 55.31 24.07 67.75
N SER A 41 55.34 25.20 68.47
CA SER A 41 56.49 25.55 69.30
C SER A 41 56.48 24.74 70.59
N THR A 42 57.26 23.67 70.59
CA THR A 42 57.57 22.85 71.75
C THR A 42 58.19 23.67 72.88
N ALA A 43 57.80 23.36 74.12
CA ALA A 43 58.55 23.80 75.29
C ALA A 43 59.82 22.94 75.45
N SER A 44 61.00 23.56 75.54
CA SER A 44 62.16 22.96 76.21
C SER A 44 63.27 23.97 76.53
N THR A 45 63.70 23.94 77.79
CA THR A 45 65.07 24.21 78.28
C THR A 45 65.75 25.54 77.90
N GLY A 46 65.61 26.51 78.80
CA GLY A 46 66.74 26.89 79.65
C GLY A 46 67.87 27.76 79.06
N THR A 47 67.73 29.08 79.21
CA THR A 47 68.86 29.92 79.62
C THR A 47 68.42 30.80 80.79
N LEU A 48 68.80 30.40 82.00
CA LEU A 48 68.58 31.18 83.22
C LEU A 48 69.61 32.31 83.26
N THR A 49 69.30 33.43 82.59
CA THR A 49 70.13 34.65 82.67
C THR A 49 70.04 35.21 84.08
N GLN A 50 71.11 34.99 84.83
CA GLN A 50 71.30 35.50 86.18
C GLN A 50 71.02 37.01 86.23
N ILE A 51 70.06 37.41 87.07
CA ILE A 51 70.04 38.78 87.59
C ILE A 51 71.24 38.88 88.55
N PRO A 52 72.19 39.81 88.33
CA PRO A 52 73.35 39.93 89.20
C PRO A 52 72.93 40.24 90.65
N ILE A 53 73.36 39.39 91.57
CA ILE A 53 73.29 39.65 93.00
C ILE A 53 74.15 40.90 93.27
N PHE A 54 73.55 41.97 93.78
CA PHE A 54 74.29 43.16 94.18
C PHE A 54 75.33 42.78 95.25
N PRO A 55 76.63 43.04 95.01
CA PRO A 55 77.64 42.79 96.03
C PRO A 55 77.40 43.67 97.25
N LYS A 56 77.40 43.05 98.43
CA LYS A 56 77.59 43.81 99.68
C LYS A 56 78.94 44.52 99.58
N TYR A 57 78.94 45.84 99.66
CA TYR A 57 80.16 46.61 99.85
C TYR A 57 80.64 46.43 101.29
N GLU A 58 81.48 45.43 101.47
CA GLU A 58 82.30 45.24 102.67
C GLU A 58 83.48 46.23 102.57
N VAL A 59 83.29 47.44 103.10
CA VAL A 59 84.37 48.45 103.18
C VAL A 59 85.06 48.28 104.53
N GLU A 60 85.94 47.28 104.57
CA GLU A 60 86.95 47.14 105.60
C GLU A 60 88.04 48.20 105.35
N LEU A 61 87.86 49.40 105.91
CA LEU A 61 88.90 50.42 105.95
C LEU A 61 89.59 50.40 107.31
N ASP A 62 90.77 49.79 107.28
CA ASP A 62 91.59 49.47 108.44
C ASP A 62 92.16 50.72 109.15
N SER A 63 92.39 50.53 110.44
CA SER A 63 93.20 51.28 111.40
C SER A 63 93.95 52.55 110.93
N SER A 64 93.63 53.66 111.59
CA SER A 64 94.63 54.71 111.91
C SER A 64 94.28 55.42 113.21
N ARG A 65 94.44 54.69 114.34
CA ARG A 65 94.25 55.22 115.69
C ARG A 65 95.37 56.19 116.09
N LYS A 66 95.33 57.44 115.59
CA LYS A 66 96.17 58.54 116.08
C LYS A 66 95.43 59.39 117.11
N ILE A 67 95.70 59.11 118.38
CA ILE A 67 95.33 59.99 119.50
C ILE A 67 96.20 61.26 119.40
N THR A 68 95.64 62.36 118.92
CA THR A 68 96.29 63.68 119.02
C THR A 68 95.26 64.81 118.94
N ALA A 69 95.27 65.64 119.99
CA ALA A 69 94.64 66.96 120.11
C ALA A 69 93.12 67.08 119.88
N TYR A 70 92.48 67.76 120.83
CA TYR A 70 91.07 68.22 120.76
C TYR A 70 90.82 68.97 119.44
N PRO A 71 89.98 68.46 118.51
CA PRO A 71 89.77 69.12 117.23
C PRO A 71 89.12 70.48 117.41
N GLY A 72 89.77 71.53 116.91
CA GLY A 72 89.18 72.87 116.86
C GLY A 72 87.84 72.82 116.11
N LYS A 73 86.90 73.68 116.55
CA LYS A 73 85.52 73.80 116.04
C LYS A 73 85.43 73.73 114.51
N GLU A 74 86.41 74.29 113.81
CA GLU A 74 86.55 74.30 112.35
C GLU A 74 86.66 72.91 111.69
N HIS A 75 87.33 71.92 112.30
CA HIS A 75 87.44 70.60 111.68
C HIS A 75 86.12 69.83 111.75
N ILE A 76 85.47 69.86 112.91
CA ILE A 76 84.12 69.31 113.12
C ILE A 76 83.13 69.99 112.17
N GLN A 77 83.26 71.31 111.99
CA GLN A 77 82.44 72.07 111.06
C GLN A 77 82.70 71.69 109.59
N ARG A 78 83.96 71.53 109.14
CA ARG A 78 84.27 71.04 107.79
C ARG A 78 83.67 69.65 107.51
N VAL A 79 83.75 68.73 108.48
CA VAL A 79 83.17 67.37 108.35
C VAL A 79 81.63 67.42 108.31
N LEU A 80 80.99 68.26 109.13
CA LEU A 80 79.53 68.48 109.09
C LEU A 80 79.09 69.13 107.76
N GLU A 81 79.87 70.07 107.23
CA GLU A 81 79.65 70.68 105.93
C GLU A 81 79.80 69.63 104.82
N GLU A 82 80.81 68.76 104.86
CA GLU A 82 81.03 67.68 103.89
C GLU A 82 79.89 66.64 103.90
N TYR A 83 79.45 66.17 105.07
CA TYR A 83 78.25 65.33 105.18
C TYR A 83 76.97 66.04 104.73
N SER A 84 76.83 67.35 104.98
CA SER A 84 75.70 68.15 104.48
C SER A 84 75.68 68.20 102.95
N HIS A 85 76.85 68.36 102.30
CA HIS A 85 76.96 68.27 100.85
C HIS A 85 76.66 66.86 100.33
N GLN A 86 77.15 65.81 101.01
CA GLN A 86 76.87 64.42 100.64
C GLN A 86 75.37 64.07 100.73
N VAL A 87 74.68 64.51 101.79
CA VAL A 87 73.22 64.32 101.92
C VAL A 87 72.47 65.09 100.83
N LYS A 88 72.87 66.33 100.51
CA LYS A 88 72.27 67.10 99.40
C LYS A 88 72.50 66.44 98.04
N ASP A 89 73.66 65.82 97.81
CA ASP A 89 73.96 65.10 96.58
C ASP A 89 73.17 63.79 96.47
N LEU A 90 73.12 62.99 97.54
CA LEU A 90 72.30 61.77 97.60
C LEU A 90 70.81 62.08 97.40
N GLN A 91 70.30 63.14 98.03
CA GLN A 91 68.90 63.54 97.88
C GLN A 91 68.60 64.06 96.46
N ARG A 92 69.55 64.72 95.80
CA ARG A 92 69.45 65.08 94.38
C ARG A 92 69.39 63.84 93.49
N ARG A 93 70.33 62.91 93.63
CA ARG A 93 70.36 61.65 92.86
C ARG A 93 69.11 60.81 93.07
N LEU A 94 68.56 60.79 94.29
CA LEU A 94 67.30 60.12 94.60
C LEU A 94 66.12 60.77 93.86
N ASN A 95 66.04 62.10 93.85
CA ASN A 95 65.01 62.83 93.11
C ASN A 95 65.15 62.62 91.59
N GLU A 96 66.36 62.73 91.04
CA GLU A 96 66.65 62.46 89.62
C GLU A 96 66.26 61.02 89.22
N SER A 97 66.55 60.04 90.07
CA SER A 97 66.15 58.64 89.88
C SER A 97 64.63 58.46 89.93
N ASN A 98 63.94 59.16 90.84
CA ASN A 98 62.49 59.12 90.96
C ASN A 98 61.77 59.79 89.78
N GLU A 99 62.27 60.94 89.30
CA GLU A 99 61.78 61.59 88.08
C GLU A 99 61.97 60.69 86.85
N LEU A 100 63.14 60.05 86.72
CA LEU A 100 63.41 59.11 85.65
C LEU A 100 62.49 57.88 85.73
N HIS A 101 62.22 57.36 86.93
CA HIS A 101 61.29 56.25 87.14
C HIS A 101 59.85 56.62 86.75
N GLU A 102 59.31 57.74 87.23
CA GLU A 102 57.96 58.18 86.86
C GLU A 102 57.85 58.48 85.36
N LYS A 103 58.91 59.00 84.73
CA LYS A 103 58.97 59.20 83.27
C LYS A 103 58.95 57.87 82.50
N GLN A 104 59.70 56.86 82.94
CA GLN A 104 59.66 55.51 82.36
C GLN A 104 58.27 54.87 82.51
N LYS A 105 57.68 54.97 83.70
CA LYS A 105 56.32 54.49 84.04
C LYS A 105 55.24 55.19 83.21
N PHE A 106 55.40 56.48 82.93
CA PHE A 106 54.53 57.22 82.00
C PHE A 106 54.63 56.68 80.57
N TYR A 107 55.84 56.55 80.02
CA TYR A 107 56.03 55.99 78.66
C TYR A 107 55.51 54.56 78.54
N LEU A 108 55.72 53.71 79.56
CA LEU A 108 55.19 52.35 79.56
C LEU A 108 53.66 52.32 79.56
N ARG A 109 53.01 53.18 80.36
CA ARG A 109 51.53 53.30 80.37
C ARG A 109 51.00 53.78 79.03
N GLN A 110 51.64 54.79 78.41
CA GLN A 110 51.27 55.25 77.07
C GLN A 110 51.41 54.12 76.05
N SER A 111 52.54 53.42 76.03
CA SER A 111 52.77 52.29 75.13
C SER A 111 51.77 51.14 75.32
N VAL A 112 51.30 50.88 76.54
CA VAL A 112 50.25 49.88 76.79
C VAL A 112 48.91 50.32 76.20
N ILE A 113 48.54 51.59 76.36
CA ILE A 113 47.31 52.15 75.76
C ILE A 113 47.40 52.07 74.23
N ASP A 114 48.50 52.53 73.64
CA ASP A 114 48.70 52.54 72.18
C ASP A 114 48.61 51.11 71.60
N LEU A 115 49.20 50.12 72.28
CA LEU A 115 49.12 48.71 71.90
C LEU A 115 47.71 48.12 72.07
N GLN A 116 46.97 48.51 73.11
CA GLN A 116 45.58 48.09 73.32
C GLN A 116 44.65 48.64 72.24
N THR A 117 44.76 49.93 71.90
CA THR A 117 44.01 50.55 70.81
C THR A 117 44.32 49.87 69.48
N LYS A 118 45.61 49.67 69.15
CA LYS A 118 46.01 49.01 67.90
C LYS A 118 45.56 47.55 67.82
N LEU A 119 45.51 46.83 68.95
CA LEU A 119 44.95 45.48 69.00
C LEU A 119 43.44 45.49 68.72
N GLN A 120 42.70 46.46 69.29
CA GLN A 120 41.26 46.61 69.06
C GLN A 120 40.93 47.00 67.62
N GLU A 121 41.69 47.94 67.02
CA GLU A 121 41.58 48.31 65.60
C GLU A 121 41.79 47.09 64.70
N MET A 122 42.88 46.35 64.90
CA MET A 122 43.17 45.12 64.15
C MET A 122 42.09 44.03 64.35
N GLN A 123 41.44 43.95 65.51
CA GLN A 123 40.31 43.04 65.73
C GLN A 123 39.10 43.46 64.88
N MET A 124 38.71 44.74 64.92
CA MET A 124 37.60 45.27 64.12
C MET A 124 37.86 45.12 62.61
N GLU A 125 39.10 45.36 62.15
CA GLU A 125 39.48 45.13 60.75
C GLU A 125 39.35 43.66 60.33
N ARG A 126 39.77 42.71 61.18
CA ARG A 126 39.61 41.27 60.89
C ARG A 126 38.14 40.86 60.84
N ASP A 127 37.31 41.36 61.74
CA ASP A 127 35.88 41.04 61.76
C ASP A 127 35.16 41.63 60.53
N ALA A 128 35.47 42.87 60.17
CA ALA A 128 34.98 43.49 58.93
C ALA A 128 35.43 42.73 57.67
N MET A 129 36.68 42.24 57.64
CA MET A 129 37.20 41.42 56.54
C MET A 129 36.53 40.04 56.47
N ALA A 130 36.20 39.42 57.60
CA ALA A 130 35.44 38.17 57.63
C ALA A 130 34.02 38.38 57.07
N ASP A 131 33.37 39.48 57.43
CA ASP A 131 32.04 39.86 56.93
C ASP A 131 32.00 40.24 55.45
N ILE A 132 33.07 40.84 54.91
CA ILE A 132 33.22 41.06 53.46
C ILE A 132 33.33 39.71 52.74
N ARG A 133 34.26 38.83 53.16
CA ARG A 133 34.47 37.51 52.54
C ARG A 133 33.21 36.65 52.57
N ARG A 134 32.47 36.67 53.68
CA ARG A 134 31.21 35.94 53.84
C ARG A 134 30.13 36.43 52.85
N ARG A 135 29.97 37.75 52.68
CA ARG A 135 29.02 38.33 51.71
C ARG A 135 29.44 38.06 50.26
N GLU A 136 30.74 38.19 49.97
CA GLU A 136 31.30 37.87 48.66
C GLU A 136 31.04 36.39 48.31
N SER A 137 31.37 35.46 49.21
CA SER A 137 31.13 34.02 49.03
C SER A 137 29.65 33.70 48.80
N GLN A 138 28.72 34.37 49.51
CA GLN A 138 27.29 34.20 49.26
C GLN A 138 26.90 34.69 47.87
N SER A 139 27.36 35.88 47.46
CA SER A 139 27.04 36.42 46.12
C SER A 139 27.65 35.58 44.98
N GLN A 140 28.82 34.99 45.19
CA GLN A 140 29.43 34.06 44.24
C GLN A 140 28.62 32.77 44.12
N GLU A 141 28.12 32.23 45.24
CA GLU A 141 27.26 31.05 45.27
C GLU A 141 25.88 31.31 44.63
N ASP A 142 25.28 32.47 44.91
CA ASP A 142 24.02 32.90 44.28
C ASP A 142 24.18 33.03 42.76
N LEU A 143 25.29 33.64 42.29
CA LEU A 143 25.63 33.73 40.87
C LEU A 143 25.91 32.35 40.25
N ARG A 144 26.61 31.45 40.96
CA ARG A 144 26.87 30.08 40.52
C ARG A 144 25.56 29.32 40.31
N ASN A 145 24.60 29.47 41.22
CA ASN A 145 23.28 28.84 41.11
C ASN A 145 22.43 29.45 39.98
N GLN A 146 22.48 30.77 39.75
CA GLN A 146 21.85 31.41 38.59
C GLN A 146 22.42 30.89 37.27
N LEU A 147 23.75 30.88 37.12
CA LEU A 147 24.42 30.34 35.93
C LEU A 147 24.10 28.87 35.71
N GLN A 148 24.07 28.05 36.78
CA GLN A 148 23.68 26.65 36.69
C GLN A 148 22.24 26.50 36.18
N ASN A 149 21.28 27.27 36.70
CA ASN A 149 19.89 27.23 36.22
C ASN A 149 19.79 27.62 34.73
N THR A 150 20.45 28.71 34.32
CA THR A 150 20.45 29.13 32.90
C THR A 150 21.07 28.06 31.98
N VAL A 151 22.10 27.35 32.42
CA VAL A 151 22.65 26.21 31.64
C VAL A 151 21.61 25.09 31.48
N HIS A 152 20.90 24.71 32.54
CA HIS A 152 19.86 23.67 32.46
C HIS A 152 18.68 24.10 31.57
N GLU A 153 18.26 25.36 31.63
CA GLU A 153 17.22 25.92 30.75
C GLU A 153 17.66 25.92 29.28
N LEU A 154 18.91 26.29 28.99
CA LEU A 154 19.48 26.26 27.64
C LEU A 154 19.64 24.83 27.11
N GLU A 155 20.03 23.87 27.96
CA GLU A 155 20.10 22.46 27.59
C GLU A 155 18.70 21.89 27.28
N ALA A 156 17.69 22.19 28.11
CA ALA A 156 16.31 21.80 27.84
C ALA A 156 15.77 22.42 26.54
N ALA A 157 16.02 23.72 26.31
CA ALA A 157 15.62 24.40 25.09
C ALA A 157 16.35 23.86 23.84
N LYS A 158 17.62 23.47 23.98
CA LYS A 158 18.40 22.81 22.92
C LYS A 158 17.80 21.46 22.57
N CYS A 159 17.57 20.57 23.54
CA CYS A 159 16.97 19.26 23.31
C CYS A 159 15.61 19.38 22.59
N LEU A 160 14.74 20.27 23.06
CA LEU A 160 13.45 20.55 22.41
C LEU A 160 13.62 21.00 20.95
N LYS A 161 14.62 21.83 20.64
CA LYS A 161 14.90 22.27 19.26
C LYS A 161 15.49 21.15 18.40
N GLU A 162 16.30 20.27 18.96
CA GLU A 162 16.85 19.09 18.26
C GLU A 162 15.74 18.09 17.92
N ASP A 163 14.80 17.83 18.84
CA ASP A 163 13.62 16.99 18.59
C ASP A 163 12.70 17.60 17.52
N MET A 164 12.37 18.90 17.61
CA MET A 164 11.59 19.59 16.57
C MET A 164 12.26 19.54 15.18
N LEU A 165 13.59 19.67 15.13
CA LEU A 165 14.36 19.60 13.89
C LEU A 165 14.34 18.18 13.31
N LYS A 166 14.46 17.16 14.16
CA LYS A 166 14.37 15.75 13.80
C LYS A 166 13.00 15.43 13.23
N ASP A 167 11.92 15.83 13.90
CA ASP A 167 10.55 15.64 13.44
C ASP A 167 10.31 16.31 12.08
N SER A 168 10.73 17.57 11.93
CA SER A 168 10.65 18.29 10.65
C SER A 168 11.45 17.59 9.54
N SER A 169 12.65 17.07 9.84
CA SER A 169 13.45 16.28 8.91
C SER A 169 12.74 14.99 8.48
N THR A 170 12.09 14.27 9.40
CA THR A 170 11.29 13.08 9.04
C THR A 170 10.09 13.43 8.16
N GLN A 171 9.42 14.55 8.42
CA GLN A 171 8.30 15.04 7.59
C GLN A 171 8.76 15.41 6.18
N ILE A 172 9.91 16.08 6.04
CA ILE A 172 10.51 16.40 4.73
C ILE A 172 10.83 15.11 3.96
N GLU A 173 11.37 14.08 4.63
CA GLU A 173 11.71 12.82 3.97
C GLU A 173 10.47 12.01 3.56
N GLN A 174 9.40 12.03 4.37
CA GLN A 174 8.09 11.49 3.98
C GLN A 174 7.52 12.20 2.74
N LEU A 175 7.58 13.54 2.71
CA LEU A 175 7.12 14.33 1.55
C LEU A 175 7.96 14.04 0.30
N ARG A 176 9.28 13.89 0.41
CA ARG A 176 10.16 13.45 -0.70
C ARG A 176 9.76 12.08 -1.22
N LYS A 177 9.49 11.11 -0.35
CA LYS A 177 9.04 9.77 -0.75
C LYS A 177 7.72 9.81 -1.52
N VAL A 178 6.75 10.61 -1.06
CA VAL A 178 5.47 10.82 -1.77
C VAL A 178 5.70 11.49 -3.13
N MET A 179 6.52 12.54 -3.18
CA MET A 179 6.87 13.25 -4.43
C MET A 179 7.52 12.30 -5.45
N LEU A 180 8.47 11.47 -5.04
CA LEU A 180 9.09 10.44 -5.89
C LEU A 180 8.07 9.40 -6.38
N SER A 181 7.10 9.02 -5.56
CA SER A 181 6.03 8.09 -5.99
C SER A 181 5.09 8.72 -7.02
N HIS A 182 4.75 10.01 -6.87
CA HIS A 182 3.95 10.74 -7.86
C HIS A 182 4.72 10.94 -9.17
N GLU A 183 6.02 11.24 -9.12
CA GLU A 183 6.89 11.34 -10.28
C GLU A 183 6.94 10.02 -11.07
N GLY A 184 6.99 8.88 -10.37
CA GLY A 184 6.89 7.54 -10.98
C GLY A 184 5.59 7.34 -11.77
N VAL A 185 4.44 7.61 -11.14
CA VAL A 185 3.11 7.51 -11.81
C VAL A 185 3.00 8.47 -13.00
N LEU A 186 3.53 9.69 -12.87
CA LEU A 186 3.54 10.68 -13.96
C LEU A 186 4.43 10.23 -15.13
N GLN A 187 5.52 9.52 -14.85
CA GLN A 187 6.38 8.92 -15.88
C GLN A 187 5.74 7.68 -16.52
N GLU A 188 5.03 6.84 -15.78
CA GLU A 188 4.21 5.75 -16.34
C GLU A 188 3.15 6.29 -17.31
N ILE A 189 2.42 7.34 -16.92
CA ILE A 189 1.44 8.03 -17.76
C ILE A 189 2.11 8.59 -19.03
N ARG A 190 3.31 9.22 -18.90
CA ARG A 190 4.07 9.70 -20.07
C ARG A 190 4.42 8.55 -21.01
N THR A 191 4.88 7.42 -20.50
CA THR A 191 5.24 6.24 -21.31
C THR A 191 4.02 5.71 -22.08
N ILE A 192 2.88 5.51 -21.42
CA ILE A 192 1.63 5.05 -22.05
C ILE A 192 1.18 6.01 -23.18
N LEU A 193 1.39 7.31 -23.01
CA LEU A 193 1.05 8.31 -24.02
C LEU A 193 2.03 8.33 -25.21
N VAL A 194 3.31 8.01 -24.99
CA VAL A 194 4.27 7.77 -26.07
C VAL A 194 3.86 6.52 -26.85
N ASP A 195 3.57 5.42 -26.17
CA ASP A 195 3.12 4.17 -26.79
C ASP A 195 1.83 4.38 -27.63
N PHE A 196 0.91 5.23 -27.14
CA PHE A 196 -0.30 5.62 -27.88
C PHE A 196 0.00 6.50 -29.11
N GLU A 197 0.93 7.46 -29.00
CA GLU A 197 1.37 8.29 -30.14
C GLU A 197 2.01 7.42 -31.24
N GLU A 198 2.84 6.45 -30.85
CA GLU A 198 3.45 5.48 -31.76
C GLU A 198 2.41 4.54 -32.40
N ALA A 199 1.50 3.96 -31.61
CA ALA A 199 0.50 3.02 -32.09
C ALA A 199 -0.60 3.67 -32.96
N SER A 200 -0.97 4.92 -32.67
CA SER A 200 -1.98 5.66 -33.43
C SER A 200 -1.42 6.36 -34.67
N GLY A 201 -0.11 6.64 -34.70
CA GLY A 201 0.55 7.47 -35.72
C GLY A 201 0.08 8.94 -35.73
N LYS A 202 -0.76 9.34 -34.77
CA LYS A 202 -1.32 10.70 -34.63
C LYS A 202 -0.51 11.44 -33.55
N LYS A 203 0.15 12.54 -33.91
CA LYS A 203 0.82 13.39 -32.91
C LYS A 203 -0.19 14.01 -31.94
N ILE A 204 -0.01 13.77 -30.64
CA ILE A 204 -0.90 14.29 -29.60
C ILE A 204 -0.70 15.80 -29.45
N GLN A 205 0.51 16.31 -29.62
CA GLN A 205 0.84 17.73 -29.56
C GLN A 205 1.66 18.16 -30.79
N GLU A 206 1.39 19.36 -31.31
CA GLU A 206 2.03 19.86 -32.54
C GLU A 206 3.46 20.37 -32.33
N GLN A 207 3.83 20.77 -31.10
CA GLN A 207 5.08 21.50 -30.82
C GLN A 207 6.22 20.67 -30.23
N ASP A 208 5.95 19.62 -29.47
CA ASP A 208 6.96 18.82 -28.75
C ASP A 208 6.65 17.32 -28.84
N ASN A 209 7.69 16.48 -28.75
CA ASN A 209 7.52 15.03 -28.60
C ASN A 209 7.01 14.69 -27.19
N MET A 210 6.14 13.67 -27.07
CA MET A 210 5.55 13.29 -25.78
C MET A 210 6.58 12.88 -24.71
N SER A 211 7.75 12.40 -25.11
CA SER A 211 8.87 12.06 -24.23
C SER A 211 9.46 13.26 -23.47
N THR A 212 9.36 14.48 -24.02
CA THR A 212 9.87 15.72 -23.41
C THR A 212 8.77 16.61 -22.82
N MET A 213 7.50 16.20 -22.94
CA MET A 213 6.35 17.00 -22.51
C MET A 213 6.33 17.24 -20.98
N PRO A 214 6.17 18.48 -20.49
CA PRO A 214 6.03 18.76 -19.06
C PRO A 214 4.86 18.01 -18.41
N PHE A 215 5.05 17.49 -17.20
CA PHE A 215 4.01 16.71 -16.51
C PHE A 215 2.70 17.48 -16.28
N ARG A 216 2.80 18.80 -16.03
CA ARG A 216 1.63 19.70 -15.86
C ARG A 216 0.70 19.74 -17.09
N SER A 217 1.20 19.42 -18.28
CA SER A 217 0.41 19.41 -19.53
C SER A 217 -0.12 18.03 -19.91
N LEU A 218 0.26 16.95 -19.21
CA LEU A 218 -0.28 15.61 -19.47
C LEU A 218 -1.80 15.56 -19.34
N GLY A 219 -2.38 16.24 -18.34
CA GLY A 219 -3.84 16.31 -18.18
C GLY A 219 -4.55 16.92 -19.39
N THR A 220 -3.93 17.91 -20.05
CA THR A 220 -4.45 18.53 -21.29
C THR A 220 -4.30 17.58 -22.48
N ALA A 221 -3.17 16.88 -22.60
CA ALA A 221 -2.95 15.88 -23.64
C ALA A 221 -3.96 14.71 -23.54
N ILE A 222 -4.13 14.14 -22.35
CA ILE A 222 -5.12 13.07 -22.08
C ILE A 222 -6.52 13.55 -22.43
N SER A 223 -6.91 14.76 -21.99
CA SER A 223 -8.23 15.33 -22.29
C SER A 223 -8.46 15.54 -23.79
N LYS A 224 -7.42 15.91 -24.54
CA LYS A 224 -7.47 16.03 -26.01
C LYS A 224 -7.72 14.66 -26.65
N ILE A 225 -6.94 13.64 -26.29
CA ILE A 225 -7.08 12.27 -26.83
C ILE A 225 -8.47 11.70 -26.53
N LEU A 226 -8.95 11.80 -25.29
CA LEU A 226 -10.27 11.28 -24.90
C LEU A 226 -11.38 11.92 -25.73
N ARG A 227 -11.33 13.24 -25.94
CA ARG A 227 -12.28 13.96 -26.79
C ARG A 227 -12.19 13.53 -28.26
N GLU A 228 -10.98 13.30 -28.78
CA GLU A 228 -10.78 12.82 -30.15
C GLU A 228 -11.35 11.41 -30.33
N LEU A 229 -11.12 10.50 -29.39
CA LEU A 229 -11.70 9.16 -29.37
C LEU A 229 -13.24 9.21 -29.29
N ASP A 230 -13.83 10.07 -28.46
CA ASP A 230 -15.29 10.27 -28.43
C ASP A 230 -15.85 10.75 -29.77
N THR A 231 -15.14 11.64 -30.49
CA THR A 231 -15.54 12.07 -31.83
C THR A 231 -15.40 10.96 -32.87
N GLU A 232 -14.34 10.15 -32.80
CA GLU A 232 -14.10 9.01 -33.69
C GLU A 232 -15.15 7.89 -33.48
N ILE A 233 -15.49 7.60 -32.22
CA ILE A 233 -16.60 6.70 -31.83
C ILE A 233 -17.94 7.23 -32.36
N SER A 234 -18.21 8.53 -32.21
CA SER A 234 -19.46 9.14 -32.67
C SER A 234 -19.58 9.09 -34.20
N TYR A 235 -18.48 9.36 -34.91
CA TYR A 235 -18.40 9.25 -36.37
C TYR A 235 -18.60 7.81 -36.85
N LEU A 236 -17.94 6.82 -36.22
CA LEU A 236 -18.08 5.41 -36.56
C LEU A 236 -19.51 4.91 -36.30
N LYS A 237 -20.13 5.25 -35.17
CA LYS A 237 -21.56 4.96 -34.90
C LYS A 237 -22.45 5.54 -36.00
N GLY A 238 -22.26 6.80 -36.37
CA GLY A 238 -23.00 7.46 -37.45
C GLY A 238 -22.84 6.82 -38.83
N ARG A 239 -21.77 6.05 -39.06
CA ARG A 239 -21.55 5.25 -40.28
C ARG A 239 -22.04 3.82 -40.19
N ILE A 240 -22.07 3.23 -38.99
CA ILE A 240 -22.50 1.84 -38.78
C ILE A 240 -24.04 1.75 -38.91
N PHE A 241 -24.80 2.64 -38.26
CA PHE A 241 -26.27 2.57 -38.29
C PHE A 241 -26.88 2.53 -39.71
N PRO A 242 -26.47 3.35 -40.70
CA PRO A 242 -27.00 3.25 -42.06
C PRO A 242 -26.63 1.95 -42.78
N VAL A 243 -25.49 1.34 -42.43
CA VAL A 243 -25.06 0.06 -43.01
C VAL A 243 -25.84 -1.10 -42.38
N GLU A 244 -26.16 -1.03 -41.09
CA GLU A 244 -27.05 -1.99 -40.41
C GLU A 244 -28.48 -1.92 -40.98
N ASP A 245 -29.00 -0.73 -41.25
CA ASP A 245 -30.32 -0.52 -41.87
C ASP A 245 -30.37 -1.04 -43.33
N GLN A 246 -29.30 -0.80 -44.10
CA GLN A 246 -29.12 -1.39 -45.44
C GLN A 246 -29.04 -2.92 -45.41
N LEU A 247 -28.44 -3.50 -44.36
CA LEU A 247 -28.36 -4.94 -44.19
C LEU A 247 -29.72 -5.57 -43.86
N GLU A 248 -30.51 -4.94 -42.98
CA GLU A 248 -31.83 -5.46 -42.60
C GLU A 248 -32.88 -5.28 -43.73
N THR A 249 -32.80 -4.19 -44.49
CA THR A 249 -33.62 -4.00 -45.71
C THR A 249 -33.26 -5.02 -46.80
N LEU A 250 -31.99 -5.26 -47.09
CA LEU A 250 -31.57 -6.28 -48.07
C LEU A 250 -31.96 -7.71 -47.62
N LYS A 251 -31.85 -8.00 -46.32
CA LYS A 251 -32.28 -9.27 -45.72
C LYS A 251 -33.78 -9.50 -45.88
N THR A 252 -34.61 -8.50 -45.54
CA THR A 252 -36.07 -8.59 -45.71
C THR A 252 -36.49 -8.66 -47.19
N GLU A 253 -35.84 -7.91 -48.09
CA GLU A 253 -36.04 -8.05 -49.54
C GLU A 253 -35.73 -9.48 -50.02
N SER A 254 -34.60 -10.07 -49.59
CA SER A 254 -34.25 -11.44 -49.96
C SER A 254 -35.27 -12.47 -49.48
N GLN A 255 -35.80 -12.28 -48.26
CA GLN A 255 -36.82 -13.15 -47.66
C GLN A 255 -38.15 -13.05 -48.42
N ASN A 256 -38.61 -11.83 -48.72
CA ASN A 256 -39.82 -11.59 -49.52
C ASN A 256 -39.72 -12.20 -50.92
N LYS A 257 -38.51 -12.18 -51.52
CA LYS A 257 -38.26 -12.80 -52.84
C LYS A 257 -38.32 -14.33 -52.79
N ILE A 258 -37.84 -14.95 -51.70
CA ILE A 258 -37.97 -16.40 -51.48
C ILE A 258 -39.44 -16.77 -51.29
N GLU A 259 -40.18 -16.01 -50.47
CA GLU A 259 -41.60 -16.22 -50.23
C GLU A 259 -42.44 -16.09 -51.52
N LEU A 260 -42.17 -15.07 -52.34
CA LEU A 260 -42.82 -14.89 -53.64
C LEU A 260 -42.54 -16.05 -54.61
N LEU A 261 -41.31 -16.57 -54.65
CA LEU A 261 -40.97 -17.73 -55.49
C LEU A 261 -41.66 -19.01 -55.00
N LEU A 262 -41.74 -19.21 -53.68
CA LEU A 262 -42.47 -20.34 -53.09
C LEU A 262 -43.97 -20.25 -53.42
N GLN A 263 -44.58 -19.07 -53.30
CA GLN A 263 -45.98 -18.85 -53.68
C GLN A 263 -46.20 -19.11 -55.18
N GLN A 264 -45.33 -18.57 -56.06
CA GLN A 264 -45.43 -18.81 -57.50
C GLN A 264 -45.34 -20.30 -57.86
N HIS A 265 -44.49 -21.07 -57.18
CA HIS A 265 -44.41 -22.51 -57.35
C HIS A 265 -45.66 -23.23 -56.84
N GLN A 266 -46.20 -22.82 -55.69
CA GLN A 266 -47.44 -23.36 -55.13
C GLN A 266 -48.63 -23.11 -56.08
N ASP A 267 -48.82 -21.87 -56.54
CA ASP A 267 -49.87 -21.47 -57.48
C ASP A 267 -49.78 -22.29 -58.79
N ARG A 268 -48.57 -22.54 -59.30
CA ARG A 268 -48.40 -23.34 -60.52
C ARG A 268 -48.67 -24.84 -60.31
N ILE A 269 -48.40 -25.37 -59.12
CA ILE A 269 -48.76 -26.75 -58.75
C ILE A 269 -50.29 -26.87 -58.64
N GLU A 270 -50.96 -25.93 -57.98
CA GLU A 270 -52.43 -25.90 -57.88
C GLU A 270 -53.09 -25.77 -59.25
N GLN A 271 -52.54 -24.91 -60.13
CA GLN A 271 -53.00 -24.81 -61.50
C GLN A 271 -52.86 -26.14 -62.26
N LEU A 272 -51.70 -26.81 -62.19
CA LEU A 272 -51.47 -28.12 -62.82
C LEU A 272 -52.40 -29.22 -62.28
N ILE A 273 -52.70 -29.19 -60.97
CA ILE A 273 -53.70 -30.09 -60.37
C ILE A 273 -55.08 -29.84 -60.99
N SER A 274 -55.51 -28.57 -61.06
CA SER A 274 -56.82 -28.22 -61.66
C SER A 274 -56.91 -28.55 -63.16
N GLU A 275 -55.83 -28.33 -63.93
CA GLU A 275 -55.72 -28.71 -65.35
C GLU A 275 -55.90 -30.23 -65.52
N HIS A 276 -55.24 -31.03 -64.66
CA HIS A 276 -55.31 -32.48 -64.69
C HIS A 276 -56.66 -33.04 -64.19
N GLU A 277 -57.31 -32.42 -63.20
CA GLU A 277 -58.65 -32.78 -62.76
C GLU A 277 -59.70 -32.56 -63.87
N VAL A 278 -59.59 -31.45 -64.61
CA VAL A 278 -60.43 -31.16 -65.78
C VAL A 278 -60.15 -32.14 -66.93
N GLU A 279 -58.89 -32.54 -67.14
CA GLU A 279 -58.56 -33.55 -68.15
C GLU A 279 -59.10 -34.95 -67.77
N ILE A 280 -58.92 -35.38 -66.51
CA ILE A 280 -59.44 -36.66 -66.00
C ILE A 280 -60.96 -36.74 -66.14
N THR A 281 -61.69 -35.69 -65.76
CA THR A 281 -63.15 -35.65 -65.90
C THR A 281 -63.56 -35.72 -67.37
N GLY A 282 -62.95 -34.93 -68.26
CA GLY A 282 -63.20 -34.98 -69.70
C GLY A 282 -62.85 -36.32 -70.38
N LEU A 283 -61.80 -37.02 -69.93
CA LEU A 283 -61.46 -38.37 -70.39
C LEU A 283 -62.44 -39.42 -69.84
N THR A 284 -62.91 -39.25 -68.60
CA THR A 284 -63.89 -40.14 -67.96
C THR A 284 -65.24 -40.06 -68.68
N ASP A 285 -65.68 -38.86 -69.08
CA ASP A 285 -66.89 -38.64 -69.86
C ASP A 285 -66.79 -39.22 -71.29
N LYS A 286 -65.63 -39.07 -71.94
CA LYS A 286 -65.38 -39.74 -73.23
C LYS A 286 -65.41 -41.26 -73.10
N ALA A 287 -64.81 -41.82 -72.05
CA ALA A 287 -64.80 -43.26 -71.80
C ALA A 287 -66.19 -43.81 -71.45
N SER A 288 -67.01 -43.07 -70.68
CA SER A 288 -68.38 -43.46 -70.34
C SER A 288 -69.31 -43.38 -71.55
N SER A 289 -69.15 -42.36 -72.39
CA SER A 289 -69.86 -42.21 -73.68
C SER A 289 -69.49 -43.32 -74.66
N ALA A 290 -68.20 -43.58 -74.88
CA ALA A 290 -67.73 -44.65 -75.76
C ALA A 290 -68.17 -46.04 -75.28
N ARG A 291 -68.17 -46.29 -73.96
CA ARG A 291 -68.71 -47.53 -73.37
C ARG A 291 -70.22 -47.65 -73.59
N SER A 292 -70.97 -46.56 -73.47
CA SER A 292 -72.41 -46.54 -73.74
C SER A 292 -72.72 -46.80 -75.21
N GLN A 293 -71.92 -46.23 -76.12
CA GLN A 293 -72.00 -46.51 -77.56
C GLN A 293 -71.67 -47.97 -77.88
N ALA A 294 -70.61 -48.53 -77.27
CA ALA A 294 -70.25 -49.94 -77.44
C ALA A 294 -71.37 -50.88 -76.96
N ASN A 295 -71.98 -50.61 -75.80
CA ASN A 295 -73.14 -51.35 -75.30
C ASN A 295 -74.34 -51.26 -76.25
N SER A 296 -74.58 -50.08 -76.85
CA SER A 296 -75.65 -49.88 -77.84
C SER A 296 -75.41 -50.69 -79.12
N ILE A 297 -74.18 -50.66 -79.65
CA ILE A 297 -73.78 -51.46 -80.83
C ILE A 297 -73.87 -52.97 -80.51
N GLN A 298 -73.44 -53.39 -79.32
CA GLN A 298 -73.56 -54.78 -78.88
C GLN A 298 -75.03 -55.25 -78.84
N SER A 299 -75.92 -54.42 -78.28
CA SER A 299 -77.36 -54.73 -78.26
C SER A 299 -77.98 -54.77 -79.66
N GLN A 300 -77.59 -53.86 -80.56
CA GLN A 300 -78.02 -53.91 -81.97
C GLN A 300 -77.53 -55.18 -82.67
N LEU A 301 -76.27 -55.58 -82.45
CA LEU A 301 -75.70 -56.82 -83.00
C LEU A 301 -76.41 -58.06 -82.47
N GLU A 302 -76.78 -58.09 -81.19
CA GLU A 302 -77.55 -59.18 -80.57
C GLU A 302 -78.93 -59.30 -81.22
N ILE A 303 -79.64 -58.18 -81.43
CA ILE A 303 -80.93 -58.15 -82.14
C ILE A 303 -80.78 -58.64 -83.59
N ILE A 304 -79.74 -58.19 -84.32
CA ILE A 304 -79.49 -58.62 -85.71
C ILE A 304 -79.13 -60.12 -85.78
N GLN A 305 -78.29 -60.60 -84.86
CA GLN A 305 -77.90 -62.01 -84.80
C GLN A 305 -79.11 -62.90 -84.49
N GLU A 306 -80.00 -62.45 -83.60
CA GLU A 306 -81.22 -63.16 -83.26
C GLU A 306 -82.25 -63.11 -84.39
N GLN A 307 -82.40 -61.99 -85.10
CA GLN A 307 -83.18 -61.93 -86.34
C GLN A 307 -82.65 -62.90 -87.41
N ALA A 308 -81.33 -62.95 -87.61
CA ALA A 308 -80.70 -63.87 -88.55
C ALA A 308 -80.88 -65.35 -88.15
N ARG A 309 -80.81 -65.69 -86.86
CA ARG A 309 -81.16 -67.03 -86.35
C ARG A 309 -82.61 -67.37 -86.62
N ASN A 310 -83.54 -66.46 -86.33
CA ASN A 310 -84.98 -66.70 -86.52
C ASN A 310 -85.35 -66.81 -88.01
N GLN A 311 -84.74 -66.02 -88.88
CA GLN A 311 -84.88 -66.16 -90.34
C GLN A 311 -84.31 -67.49 -90.84
N ASN A 312 -83.10 -67.89 -90.43
CA ASN A 312 -82.54 -69.21 -90.78
C ASN A 312 -83.42 -70.36 -90.30
N SER A 313 -83.95 -70.29 -89.07
CA SER A 313 -84.91 -71.27 -88.53
C SER A 313 -86.19 -71.35 -89.37
N MET A 314 -86.70 -70.21 -89.82
CA MET A 314 -87.87 -70.12 -90.69
C MET A 314 -87.59 -70.68 -92.09
N TYR A 315 -86.46 -70.34 -92.72
CA TYR A 315 -86.04 -70.90 -94.01
C TYR A 315 -85.79 -72.41 -93.94
N MET A 316 -85.18 -72.92 -92.86
CA MET A 316 -85.01 -74.36 -92.65
C MET A 316 -86.35 -75.10 -92.51
N ARG A 317 -87.34 -74.48 -91.85
CA ARG A 317 -88.70 -75.04 -91.78
C ARG A 317 -89.37 -75.03 -93.16
N GLN A 318 -89.31 -73.93 -93.90
CA GLN A 318 -89.84 -73.85 -95.27
C GLN A 318 -89.17 -74.85 -96.22
N LEU A 319 -87.85 -75.05 -96.11
CA LEU A 319 -87.12 -76.09 -96.85
C LEU A 319 -87.63 -77.48 -96.47
N SER A 320 -87.80 -77.78 -95.18
CA SER A 320 -88.37 -79.06 -94.73
C SER A 320 -89.81 -79.28 -95.23
N ASP A 321 -90.64 -78.23 -95.29
CA ASP A 321 -92.00 -78.30 -95.83
C ASP A 321 -91.99 -78.52 -97.37
N LEU A 322 -91.05 -77.90 -98.08
CA LEU A 322 -90.83 -78.12 -99.52
C LEU A 322 -90.27 -79.52 -99.80
N GLU A 323 -89.32 -80.01 -99.01
CA GLU A 323 -88.80 -81.38 -99.10
C GLU A 323 -89.88 -82.42 -98.82
N SER A 324 -90.76 -82.15 -97.83
CA SER A 324 -91.94 -82.96 -97.52
C SER A 324 -92.93 -82.99 -98.69
N THR A 325 -93.33 -81.82 -99.24
CA THR A 325 -94.25 -81.75 -100.38
C THR A 325 -93.67 -82.34 -101.67
N VAL A 326 -92.37 -82.18 -101.93
CA VAL A 326 -91.67 -82.87 -103.04
C VAL A 326 -91.66 -84.39 -102.82
N SER A 327 -91.47 -84.85 -101.59
CA SER A 327 -91.52 -86.28 -101.24
C SER A 327 -92.93 -86.85 -101.38
N GLN A 328 -93.95 -86.08 -101.00
CA GLN A 328 -95.36 -86.40 -101.17
C GLN A 328 -95.75 -86.47 -102.65
N LEU A 329 -95.43 -85.46 -103.46
CA LEU A 329 -95.64 -85.47 -104.91
C LEU A 329 -94.89 -86.63 -105.59
N ARG A 330 -93.70 -87.01 -105.13
CA ARG A 330 -92.97 -88.22 -105.57
C ARG A 330 -93.64 -89.52 -105.11
N SER A 331 -94.41 -89.51 -104.04
CA SER A 331 -95.24 -90.65 -103.62
C SER A 331 -96.49 -90.75 -104.49
N GLU A 332 -97.23 -89.66 -104.64
CA GLU A 332 -98.42 -89.53 -105.48
C GLU A 332 -98.11 -89.85 -106.95
N LEU A 333 -96.96 -89.41 -107.48
CA LEU A 333 -96.52 -89.78 -108.84
C LEU A 333 -96.28 -91.29 -108.99
N ARG A 334 -95.71 -91.96 -107.97
CA ARG A 334 -95.54 -93.43 -107.96
C ARG A 334 -96.88 -94.16 -107.76
N GLU A 335 -97.82 -93.56 -107.04
CA GLU A 335 -99.14 -94.11 -106.80
C GLU A 335 -100.05 -93.98 -108.02
N ALA A 336 -100.08 -92.81 -108.66
CA ALA A 336 -100.71 -92.59 -109.96
C ALA A 336 -100.11 -93.50 -111.03
N LYS A 337 -98.79 -93.75 -111.01
CA LYS A 337 -98.14 -94.72 -111.90
C LYS A 337 -98.64 -96.15 -111.65
N ARG A 338 -98.71 -96.60 -110.38
CA ARG A 338 -99.30 -97.90 -110.02
C ARG A 338 -100.76 -98.02 -110.46
N MET A 339 -101.59 -96.99 -110.24
CA MET A 339 -102.98 -96.94 -110.69
C MET A 339 -103.15 -96.96 -112.23
N TYR A 340 -102.09 -96.63 -112.99
CA TYR A 340 -102.07 -96.70 -114.46
C TYR A 340 -101.47 -98.01 -115.00
N GLU A 341 -100.67 -98.70 -114.19
CA GLU A 341 -100.09 -100.02 -114.45
C GLU A 341 -101.03 -101.16 -114.03
N ASP A 342 -101.93 -100.93 -113.05
CA ASP A 342 -103.03 -101.84 -112.65
C ASP A 342 -104.20 -101.83 -113.66
N LYS A 343 -103.84 -102.06 -114.92
CA LYS A 343 -104.74 -102.19 -116.06
C LYS A 343 -105.10 -103.66 -116.31
N ASN A 344 -106.31 -103.81 -116.83
CA ASN A 344 -106.84 -105.04 -117.41
C ASN A 344 -105.90 -105.78 -118.39
N LEU A 345 -105.79 -107.09 -118.13
CA LEU A 345 -105.76 -108.24 -119.06
C LEU A 345 -104.43 -108.73 -119.71
N PRO A 346 -104.38 -110.03 -120.12
CA PRO A 346 -103.16 -110.85 -120.11
C PRO A 346 -102.78 -111.46 -121.49
N GLU A 347 -101.73 -112.30 -121.49
CA GLU A 347 -101.42 -113.40 -122.45
C GLU A 347 -101.25 -113.02 -123.96
N PHE A 348 -100.35 -113.60 -124.78
CA PHE A 348 -99.42 -114.74 -124.64
C PHE A 348 -98.20 -114.53 -125.62
N PRO A 349 -97.36 -115.51 -126.04
CA PRO A 349 -95.91 -115.30 -126.18
C PRO A 349 -95.40 -115.10 -127.62
N PHE A 350 -94.11 -114.75 -127.80
CA PHE A 350 -93.13 -115.62 -128.48
C PHE A 350 -91.67 -115.08 -128.39
N SER A 351 -90.78 -115.93 -127.87
CA SER A 351 -89.37 -116.17 -128.24
C SER A 351 -88.36 -115.05 -128.62
N ASN A 352 -87.21 -115.12 -127.93
CA ASN A 352 -85.84 -115.23 -128.47
C ASN A 352 -84.86 -114.02 -128.53
N LEU A 353 -83.60 -114.43 -128.24
CA LEU A 353 -82.28 -113.85 -128.54
C LEU A 353 -81.76 -112.70 -127.65
N ASP A 354 -80.72 -113.05 -126.88
CA ASP A 354 -79.37 -112.46 -126.78
C ASP A 354 -79.22 -110.91 -126.84
N GLN A 355 -78.45 -110.26 -125.96
CA GLN A 355 -77.27 -110.72 -125.20
C GLN A 355 -77.09 -109.96 -123.89
#